data_AF-A0A2S2N4J0-F1
#
_entry.id   AF-A0A2S2N4J0-F1
#
_cell.length_a   1.000
_cell.length_b   1.000
_cell.length_c   1.000
_cell.angle_alpha   90.00
_cell.angle_beta   90.00
_cell.angle_gamma   90.00
#
_symmetry.space_group_name_H-M   'P 1'
#
loop_
_entity.id
_entity.type
_entity.pdbx_description
1 polymer ?
#
loop_
_entity_poly.entity_id
_entity_poly.type
_entity_poly.pdbx_seq_one_letter_code
_entity_poly.pdbx_strand_id
1 'polypeptide(L)'
;RAMAVYERGTRAVPPEQQRDMFHIYIRRAAELFGVTHTRPIYQRAIEVLGDDAARELCLRFADMECKLGEVDRARAIYTYCSQICDPRITGSFWQTWKEFEIRHGNEDTIREMLRIKRSVQATYNTQVNFMASQMLKVSGSATGTVSDLAPGQSGLDEMKLLEQRAEA
;
A
#
# COMPACT_ATOMS: atom_id res chain seq x y z
N ARG A 1 -18.07 -20.26 -23.50
CA ARG A 1 -16.89 -21.16 -23.43
C ARG A 1 -15.54 -20.43 -23.56
N ALA A 2 -15.43 -19.25 -24.19
CA ALA A 2 -14.16 -18.50 -24.27
C ALA A 2 -13.80 -17.71 -22.98
N MET A 3 -14.77 -17.04 -22.33
CA MET A 3 -14.50 -16.22 -21.13
C MET A 3 -13.96 -17.02 -19.94
N ALA A 4 -14.49 -18.23 -19.73
CA ALA A 4 -13.99 -19.16 -18.71
C ALA A 4 -12.55 -19.65 -18.98
N VAL A 5 -12.07 -19.59 -20.23
CA VAL A 5 -10.67 -19.91 -20.54
C VAL A 5 -9.77 -18.74 -20.12
N TYR A 6 -10.16 -17.50 -20.40
CA TYR A 6 -9.42 -16.33 -19.95
C TYR A 6 -9.38 -16.21 -18.43
N GLU A 7 -10.49 -16.45 -17.75
CA GLU A 7 -10.55 -16.47 -16.29
C GLU A 7 -9.61 -17.54 -15.69
N ARG A 8 -9.57 -18.74 -16.26
CA ARG A 8 -8.59 -19.76 -15.84
C ARG A 8 -7.16 -19.34 -16.17
N GLY A 9 -6.96 -18.70 -17.33
CA GLY A 9 -5.69 -18.13 -17.76
C GLY A 9 -5.14 -17.13 -16.73
N THR A 10 -5.98 -16.24 -16.20
CA THR A 10 -5.55 -15.27 -15.16
C THR A 10 -5.04 -15.91 -13.87
N ARG A 11 -5.44 -17.15 -13.58
CA ARG A 11 -4.99 -17.90 -12.38
C ARG A 11 -3.80 -18.81 -12.65
N ALA A 12 -3.70 -19.33 -13.87
CA ALA A 12 -2.64 -20.28 -14.24
C ALA A 12 -1.32 -19.59 -14.62
N VAL A 13 -1.37 -18.30 -14.94
CA VAL A 13 -0.22 -17.50 -15.38
C VAL A 13 0.58 -16.99 -14.18
N PRO A 14 1.93 -16.94 -14.27
CA PRO A 14 2.78 -16.40 -13.21
C PRO A 14 2.47 -14.92 -12.92
N PRO A 15 2.68 -14.43 -11.68
CA PRO A 15 2.29 -13.08 -11.25
C PRO A 15 2.77 -11.95 -12.17
N GLU A 16 3.96 -12.09 -12.74
CA GLU A 16 4.56 -11.12 -13.67
C GLU A 16 3.73 -10.91 -14.94
N GLN A 17 3.07 -11.96 -15.42
CA GLN A 17 2.29 -11.97 -16.66
C GLN A 17 0.78 -11.86 -16.41
N GLN A 18 0.33 -11.95 -15.15
CA GLN A 18 -1.09 -11.86 -14.81
C GLN A 18 -1.68 -10.52 -15.26
N ARG A 19 -0.94 -9.41 -15.11
CA ARG A 19 -1.37 -8.09 -15.56
C ARG A 19 -1.73 -8.09 -17.05
N ASP A 20 -0.84 -8.63 -17.88
CA ASP A 20 -1.03 -8.61 -19.33
C ASP A 20 -2.17 -9.54 -19.75
N MET A 21 -2.33 -10.68 -19.05
CA MET A 21 -3.49 -11.57 -19.23
C MET A 21 -4.81 -10.86 -18.86
N PHE A 22 -4.86 -10.10 -17.77
CA PHE A 22 -6.04 -9.30 -17.41
C PHE A 22 -6.34 -8.22 -18.45
N HIS A 23 -5.32 -7.54 -19.00
CA HIS A 23 -5.52 -6.58 -20.08
C HIS A 23 -6.14 -7.21 -21.33
N ILE A 24 -5.66 -8.38 -21.75
CA ILE A 24 -6.23 -9.13 -22.87
C ILE A 24 -7.67 -9.54 -22.54
N TYR A 25 -7.91 -10.02 -21.33
CA TYR A 25 -9.24 -10.46 -20.91
C TYR A 25 -10.25 -9.32 -20.93
N ILE A 26 -9.89 -8.16 -20.36
CA ILE A 26 -10.73 -6.95 -20.33
C ILE A 26 -11.02 -6.47 -21.75
N ARG A 27 -9.99 -6.38 -22.61
CA ARG A 27 -10.17 -5.96 -24.00
C ARG A 27 -11.15 -6.89 -24.73
N ARG A 28 -10.96 -8.20 -24.57
CA ARG A 28 -11.82 -9.19 -25.22
C ARG A 28 -13.25 -9.16 -24.69
N ALA A 29 -13.41 -8.96 -23.38
CA ALA A 29 -14.70 -8.79 -22.74
C ALA A 29 -15.45 -7.55 -23.26
N ALA A 30 -14.74 -6.42 -23.40
CA ALA A 30 -15.29 -5.17 -23.92
C ALA A 30 -15.75 -5.32 -25.37
N GLU A 31 -14.96 -6.01 -26.22
CA GLU A 31 -15.31 -6.27 -27.63
C GLU A 31 -16.55 -7.17 -27.78
N LEU A 32 -16.72 -8.17 -26.91
CA LEU A 32 -17.78 -9.17 -27.06
C LEU A 32 -19.09 -8.82 -26.36
N PHE A 33 -19.01 -8.19 -25.18
CA PHE A 33 -20.16 -7.97 -24.29
C PHE A 33 -20.36 -6.50 -23.93
N GLY A 34 -19.49 -5.61 -24.40
CA GLY A 34 -19.49 -4.21 -24.05
C GLY A 34 -18.74 -3.90 -22.76
N VAL A 35 -18.42 -2.62 -22.59
CA VAL A 35 -17.59 -2.10 -21.48
C VAL A 35 -18.26 -2.23 -20.11
N THR A 36 -19.58 -2.36 -20.03
CA THR A 36 -20.30 -2.53 -18.76
C THR A 36 -20.08 -3.91 -18.15
N HIS A 37 -19.78 -4.93 -18.96
CA HIS A 37 -19.51 -6.30 -18.53
C HIS A 37 -18.07 -6.50 -18.05
N THR A 38 -17.18 -5.52 -18.24
CA THR A 38 -15.77 -5.62 -17.79
C THR A 38 -15.59 -5.29 -16.31
N ARG A 39 -16.58 -4.65 -15.67
CA ARG A 39 -16.57 -4.27 -14.25
C ARG A 39 -16.16 -5.40 -13.28
N PRO A 40 -16.80 -6.58 -13.28
CA PRO A 40 -16.41 -7.67 -12.38
C PRO A 40 -15.00 -8.20 -12.69
N ILE A 41 -14.52 -8.02 -13.93
CA ILE A 41 -13.16 -8.42 -14.32
C ILE A 41 -12.14 -7.45 -13.71
N TYR A 42 -12.41 -6.14 -13.75
CA TYR A 42 -11.57 -5.13 -13.11
C TYR A 42 -11.49 -5.32 -11.59
N GLN A 43 -12.61 -5.54 -10.92
CA GLN A 43 -12.64 -5.78 -9.47
C GLN A 43 -11.77 -6.98 -9.09
N ARG A 44 -11.95 -8.10 -9.79
CA ARG A 44 -11.14 -9.30 -9.56
C ARG A 44 -9.66 -9.08 -9.88
N ALA A 45 -9.34 -8.32 -10.93
CA ALA A 45 -7.96 -8.02 -11.28
C ALA A 45 -7.27 -7.23 -10.15
N ILE A 46 -7.97 -6.26 -9.56
CA ILE A 46 -7.47 -5.44 -8.47
C ILE A 46 -7.25 -6.25 -7.17
N GLU A 47 -8.06 -7.28 -6.92
CA GLU A 47 -7.91 -8.17 -5.75
C GLU A 47 -6.74 -9.16 -5.90
N VAL A 48 -6.42 -9.56 -7.13
CA VAL A 48 -5.43 -10.63 -7.40
C VAL A 48 -4.05 -10.06 -7.71
N LEU A 49 -3.98 -8.90 -8.34
CA LEU A 49 -2.72 -8.29 -8.76
C LEU A 49 -2.03 -7.55 -7.61
N GLY A 50 -0.70 -7.47 -7.68
CA GLY A 50 0.07 -6.64 -6.74
C GLY A 50 -0.20 -5.14 -6.91
N ASP A 51 0.10 -4.37 -5.87
CA ASP A 51 -0.24 -2.95 -5.71
C ASP A 51 0.08 -2.07 -6.93
N ASP A 52 1.22 -2.31 -7.59
CA ASP A 52 1.64 -1.54 -8.76
C ASP A 52 0.75 -1.77 -9.99
N ALA A 53 0.42 -3.02 -10.29
CA ALA A 53 -0.44 -3.38 -11.40
C ALA A 53 -1.91 -3.06 -11.09
N ALA A 54 -2.34 -3.27 -9.84
CA ALA A 54 -3.67 -2.89 -9.36
C ALA A 54 -3.90 -1.38 -9.53
N ARG A 55 -2.92 -0.53 -9.18
CA ARG A 55 -2.99 0.92 -9.35
C ARG A 55 -3.18 1.35 -10.81
N GLU A 56 -2.43 0.75 -11.75
CA GLU A 56 -2.60 1.04 -13.18
C GLU A 56 -4.02 0.68 -13.66
N LEU A 57 -4.52 -0.49 -13.26
CA LEU A 57 -5.86 -0.95 -13.60
C LEU A 57 -6.95 -0.08 -12.98
N CYS A 58 -6.79 0.38 -11.73
CA CYS A 58 -7.71 1.32 -11.08
C CYS A 58 -7.84 2.63 -11.88
N LEU A 59 -6.71 3.18 -12.36
CA LEU A 59 -6.73 4.41 -13.16
C LEU A 59 -7.50 4.21 -14.48
N ARG A 60 -7.25 3.10 -15.18
CA ARG A 60 -8.00 2.75 -16.41
C ARG A 60 -9.47 2.49 -16.12
N PHE A 61 -9.78 1.85 -15.00
CA PHE A 61 -11.15 1.54 -14.60
C PHE A 61 -11.93 2.83 -14.30
N ALA A 62 -11.32 3.75 -13.55
CA ALA A 62 -11.91 5.06 -13.28
C ALA A 62 -12.15 5.86 -14.57
N ASP A 63 -11.18 5.93 -15.49
CA ASP A 63 -11.34 6.62 -16.78
C ASP A 63 -12.47 6.03 -17.63
N MET A 64 -12.62 4.70 -17.63
CA MET A 64 -13.72 4.04 -18.32
C MET A 64 -15.08 4.41 -17.71
N GLU A 65 -15.24 4.37 -16.38
CA GLU A 65 -16.51 4.75 -15.73
C GLU A 65 -16.82 6.25 -15.92
N CYS A 66 -15.80 7.11 -15.96
CA CYS A 66 -15.97 8.53 -16.32
C CYS A 66 -16.55 8.68 -17.73
N LYS A 67 -16.02 7.94 -18.71
CA LYS A 67 -16.52 7.97 -20.10
C LYS A 67 -17.94 7.44 -20.25
N LEU A 68 -18.38 6.59 -19.31
CA LEU A 68 -19.76 6.11 -19.23
C LEU A 68 -20.70 7.10 -18.51
N GLY A 69 -20.18 8.19 -17.96
CA GLY A 69 -20.94 9.17 -17.18
C GLY A 69 -21.16 8.77 -15.71
N GLU A 70 -20.56 7.68 -15.25
CA GLU A 70 -20.75 7.11 -13.92
C GLU A 70 -19.70 7.68 -12.94
N VAL A 71 -19.77 8.99 -12.70
CA VAL A 71 -18.77 9.76 -11.92
C VAL A 71 -18.65 9.24 -10.48
N ASP A 72 -19.76 8.86 -9.85
CA ASP A 72 -19.74 8.35 -8.46
C ASP A 72 -19.00 7.02 -8.33
N ARG A 73 -19.10 6.15 -9.35
CA ARG A 73 -18.35 4.89 -9.39
C ARG A 73 -16.86 5.15 -9.61
N ALA A 74 -16.52 6.06 -10.52
CA ALA A 74 -15.14 6.48 -10.73
C ALA A 74 -14.52 7.02 -9.43
N ARG A 75 -15.27 7.81 -8.65
CA ARG A 75 -14.84 8.31 -7.35
C ARG A 75 -14.61 7.19 -6.33
N ALA A 76 -15.51 6.21 -6.25
CA ALA A 76 -15.33 5.04 -5.39
C ALA A 76 -14.05 4.25 -5.73
N ILE A 77 -13.73 4.12 -7.02
CA ILE A 77 -12.49 3.47 -7.50
C ILE A 77 -11.26 4.28 -7.06
N TYR A 78 -11.29 5.61 -7.18
CA TYR A 78 -10.19 6.46 -6.70
C TYR A 78 -10.01 6.34 -5.18
N THR A 79 -11.09 6.33 -4.41
CA THR A 79 -11.04 6.13 -2.95
C THR A 79 -10.43 4.78 -2.59
N TYR A 80 -10.81 3.69 -3.28
CA TYR A 80 -10.20 2.38 -3.07
C TYR A 80 -8.70 2.40 -3.41
N CYS A 81 -8.35 2.91 -4.59
CA CYS A 81 -6.97 2.98 -5.06
C CYS A 81 -6.09 3.84 -4.13
N SER A 82 -6.66 4.83 -3.45
CA SER A 82 -5.92 5.67 -2.50
C SER A 82 -5.36 4.90 -1.30
N GLN A 83 -5.97 3.77 -0.92
CA GLN A 83 -5.52 2.97 0.23
C GLN A 83 -4.24 2.19 -0.06
N ILE A 84 -3.97 1.89 -1.33
CA ILE A 84 -2.77 1.17 -1.81
C ILE A 84 -1.70 2.12 -2.37
N CYS A 85 -2.00 3.42 -2.46
CA CYS A 85 -1.13 4.43 -3.06
C CYS A 85 -0.43 5.28 -1.99
N ASP A 86 0.86 5.01 -1.73
CA ASP A 86 1.66 5.88 -0.85
C ASP A 86 1.81 7.29 -1.48
N PRO A 87 1.32 8.36 -0.83
CA PRO A 87 1.41 9.73 -1.32
C PRO A 87 2.83 10.24 -1.59
N ARG A 88 3.85 9.61 -1.01
CA ARG A 88 5.27 9.98 -1.19
C ARG A 88 5.84 9.51 -2.52
N ILE A 89 5.36 8.38 -3.01
CA ILE A 89 5.89 7.71 -4.22
C ILE A 89 4.94 7.95 -5.40
N THR A 90 3.63 7.94 -5.15
CA THR A 90 2.59 7.95 -6.19
C THR A 90 2.01 9.34 -6.46
N GLY A 91 2.87 10.35 -6.56
CA GLY A 91 2.44 11.74 -6.78
C GLY A 91 1.57 11.94 -8.03
N SER A 92 1.82 11.17 -9.09
CA SER A 92 1.05 11.21 -10.34
C SER A 92 -0.42 10.82 -10.15
N PHE A 93 -0.69 9.77 -9.37
CA PHE A 93 -2.05 9.31 -9.06
C PHE A 93 -2.88 10.42 -8.41
N TRP A 94 -2.32 11.10 -7.41
CA TRP A 94 -3.00 12.19 -6.70
C TRP A 94 -3.24 13.41 -7.58
N GLN A 95 -2.38 13.69 -8.56
CA GLN A 95 -2.62 14.75 -9.55
C GLN A 95 -3.76 14.35 -10.49
N THR A 96 -3.77 13.12 -11.01
CA THR A 96 -4.86 12.64 -11.87
C THR A 96 -6.20 12.64 -11.14
N TRP A 97 -6.25 12.25 -9.87
CA TRP A 97 -7.49 12.33 -9.08
C TRP A 97 -7.92 13.79 -8.87
N LYS A 98 -6.99 14.70 -8.59
CA LYS A 98 -7.30 16.13 -8.49
C LYS A 98 -7.89 16.68 -9.80
N GLU A 99 -7.30 16.36 -10.95
CA GLU A 99 -7.81 16.74 -12.26
C GLU A 99 -9.19 16.13 -12.57
N PHE A 100 -9.45 14.91 -12.09
CA PHE A 100 -10.76 14.28 -12.19
C PHE A 100 -11.82 15.07 -11.40
N GLU A 101 -11.56 15.42 -10.14
CA GLU A 101 -12.49 16.18 -9.31
C GLU A 101 -12.67 17.62 -9.81
N ILE A 102 -11.65 18.24 -10.41
CA ILE A 102 -11.79 19.55 -11.05
C ILE A 102 -12.73 19.49 -12.26
N ARG A 103 -12.68 18.39 -13.03
CA ARG A 103 -13.51 18.24 -14.24
C ARG A 103 -14.94 17.79 -13.97
N HIS A 104 -15.15 16.94 -12.97
CA HIS A 104 -16.45 16.27 -12.74
C HIS A 104 -17.03 16.49 -11.33
N GLY A 105 -16.27 17.11 -10.43
CA GLY A 105 -16.64 17.32 -9.04
C GLY A 105 -16.92 18.78 -8.71
N ASN A 106 -16.89 19.07 -7.41
CA ASN A 106 -17.10 20.41 -6.86
C ASN A 106 -16.06 20.69 -5.76
N GLU A 107 -16.14 21.86 -5.13
CA GLU A 107 -15.18 22.23 -4.08
C GLU A 107 -15.23 21.26 -2.88
N ASP A 108 -16.41 20.74 -2.55
CA ASP A 108 -16.58 19.79 -1.44
C ASP A 108 -15.90 18.45 -1.72
N THR A 109 -16.03 17.91 -2.95
CA THR A 109 -15.38 16.64 -3.33
C THR A 109 -13.87 16.79 -3.39
N ILE A 110 -13.37 17.94 -3.83
CA ILE A 110 -11.92 18.25 -3.79
C ILE A 110 -11.43 18.32 -2.34
N ARG A 111 -12.18 18.97 -1.43
CA ARG A 111 -11.81 19.02 0.00
C ARG A 111 -11.80 17.63 0.62
N GLU A 112 -12.75 16.77 0.27
CA GLU A 112 -12.78 15.38 0.74
C GLU A 112 -11.59 14.57 0.22
N MET A 113 -11.24 14.69 -1.07
CA MET A 113 -10.03 14.06 -1.62
C MET A 113 -8.76 14.48 -0.86
N LEU A 114 -8.62 15.78 -0.53
CA LEU A 114 -7.48 16.27 0.25
C LEU A 114 -7.48 15.72 1.68
N ARG A 115 -8.65 15.51 2.28
CA ARG A 115 -8.79 14.87 3.60
C ARG A 115 -8.32 13.42 3.54
N ILE A 116 -8.77 12.66 2.55
CA ILE A 116 -8.36 11.28 2.31
C ILE A 116 -6.83 11.22 2.12
N LYS A 117 -6.27 12.11 1.28
CA LYS A 117 -4.81 12.20 1.07
C LYS A 117 -4.03 12.36 2.37
N ARG A 118 -4.46 13.29 3.24
CA ARG A 118 -3.82 13.50 4.56
C ARG A 118 -3.96 12.28 5.47
N SER A 119 -5.13 11.64 5.47
CA SER A 119 -5.38 10.44 6.26
C SER A 119 -4.46 9.30 5.84
N VAL A 120 -4.40 9.01 4.53
CA VAL A 120 -3.53 7.98 3.97
C VAL A 120 -2.06 8.27 4.29
N GLN A 121 -1.61 9.52 4.12
CA GLN A 121 -0.25 9.92 4.46
C GLN A 121 0.06 9.69 5.95
N ALA A 122 -0.87 10.02 6.85
CA ALA A 122 -0.73 9.76 8.27
C ALA A 122 -0.65 8.25 8.56
N THR A 123 -1.50 7.44 7.95
CA THR A 123 -1.48 5.97 8.08
C THR A 123 -0.12 5.39 7.68
N TYR A 124 0.41 5.73 6.51
CA TYR A 124 1.73 5.27 6.08
C TYR A 124 2.87 5.77 6.98
N ASN A 125 2.83 7.03 7.43
CA ASN A 125 3.82 7.56 8.36
C ASN A 125 3.79 6.84 9.72
N THR A 126 2.61 6.54 10.25
CA THR A 126 2.45 5.82 11.52
C THR A 126 2.88 4.36 11.41
N GLN A 127 2.60 3.69 10.29
CA GLN A 127 3.08 2.33 10.02
C GLN A 127 4.60 2.28 9.97
N VAL A 128 5.23 3.22 9.26
CA VAL A 128 6.71 3.33 9.22
C VAL A 128 7.28 3.58 10.61
N ASN A 129 6.69 4.49 11.39
CA ASN A 129 7.14 4.78 12.76
C ASN A 129 6.96 3.57 13.71
N PHE A 130 5.87 2.82 13.58
CA PHE A 130 5.62 1.61 14.37
C PHE A 130 6.58 0.48 14.00
N MET A 131 6.84 0.25 12.71
CA MET A 131 7.82 -0.74 12.24
C MET A 131 9.24 -0.37 12.69
N ALA A 132 9.63 0.90 12.60
CA ALA A 132 10.93 1.38 13.11
C ALA A 132 11.04 1.19 14.62
N SER A 133 9.97 1.47 15.38
CA SER A 133 9.95 1.27 16.84
C SER A 133 10.00 -0.21 17.23
N GLN A 134 9.37 -1.11 16.46
CA GLN A 134 9.51 -2.55 16.69
C GLN A 134 10.91 -3.07 16.34
N MET A 135 11.50 -2.63 15.22
CA MET A 135 12.88 -3.02 14.87
C MET A 135 13.89 -2.54 15.90
N LEU A 136 13.74 -1.32 16.44
CA LEU A 136 14.57 -0.83 17.55
C LEU A 136 14.43 -1.68 18.82
N LYS A 137 13.23 -2.19 19.13
CA LYS A 137 13.01 -3.10 20.26
C LYS A 137 13.62 -4.48 20.04
N VAL A 138 13.56 -5.01 18.82
CA VAL A 138 14.17 -6.30 18.46
C VAL A 138 15.70 -6.20 18.49
N SER A 139 16.29 -5.13 17.96
CA SER A 139 17.74 -4.89 18.03
C SER A 139 18.21 -4.62 19.46
N GLY A 140 17.43 -3.89 20.27
CA GLY A 140 17.74 -3.68 21.70
C GLY A 140 17.66 -4.96 22.54
N SER A 141 16.87 -5.95 22.14
CA SER A 141 16.80 -7.26 22.81
C SER A 141 17.94 -8.20 22.40
N ALA A 142 18.58 -8.01 21.24
CA ALA A 142 19.67 -8.86 20.75
C ALA A 142 21.04 -8.50 21.34
N THR A 143 21.18 -7.35 22.01
CA THR A 143 22.46 -6.91 22.62
C THR A 143 22.56 -7.17 24.13
N GLY A 144 21.57 -7.85 24.73
CA GLY A 144 21.40 -7.92 26.18
C GLY A 144 21.71 -9.25 26.89
N THR A 145 22.32 -10.26 26.24
CA THR A 145 22.46 -11.61 26.84
C THR A 145 23.87 -12.14 26.97
N VAL A 146 24.84 -11.31 27.37
CA VAL A 146 26.11 -11.82 27.92
C VAL A 146 26.45 -11.06 29.19
N SER A 147 25.79 -11.40 30.30
CA SER A 147 26.29 -11.20 31.68
C SER A 147 25.27 -11.77 32.66
N ASP A 148 25.17 -13.09 32.73
CA ASP A 148 24.63 -13.73 33.93
C ASP A 148 25.44 -14.98 34.25
N LEU A 149 26.50 -14.79 35.05
CA LEU A 149 27.25 -15.84 35.73
C LEU A 149 27.57 -15.34 37.14
N ALA A 150 26.64 -15.67 38.04
CA ALA A 150 26.76 -15.83 39.49
C ALA A 150 26.93 -14.57 40.39
N PRO A 151 26.15 -14.48 41.49
CA PRO A 151 26.22 -13.40 42.47
C PRO A 151 27.15 -13.75 43.64
N GLY A 152 28.13 -12.89 43.95
CA GLY A 152 28.89 -13.01 45.19
C GLY A 152 30.16 -12.16 45.28
N GLN A 153 30.11 -11.11 46.10
CA GLN A 153 31.21 -10.59 46.91
C GLN A 153 32.46 -9.91 46.29
N SER A 154 32.53 -9.60 44.99
CA SER A 154 33.73 -8.92 44.43
C SER A 154 33.67 -7.39 44.35
N GLY A 155 32.49 -6.77 44.33
CA GLY A 155 32.36 -5.33 44.03
C GLY A 155 32.69 -4.35 45.17
N LEU A 156 32.76 -4.81 46.42
CA LEU A 156 33.02 -3.94 47.58
C LEU A 156 34.53 -3.76 47.86
N ASP A 157 35.36 -4.74 47.52
CA ASP A 157 36.80 -4.67 47.73
C ASP A 157 37.51 -3.85 46.65
N GLU A 158 36.99 -3.83 45.41
CA GLU A 158 37.57 -3.03 44.31
C GLU A 158 37.41 -1.52 44.52
N MET A 159 36.30 -1.06 45.11
CA MET A 159 36.07 0.36 45.38
C MET A 159 36.95 0.88 46.52
N LYS A 160 37.20 0.05 47.54
CA LYS A 160 38.07 0.39 48.68
C LYS A 160 39.55 0.44 48.31
N LEU A 161 39.98 -0.39 47.37
CA LEU A 161 41.35 -0.42 46.86
C LEU A 161 41.68 0.81 45.99
N LEU A 162 40.66 1.40 45.34
CA LEU A 162 40.81 2.60 44.51
C LEU A 162 40.90 3.88 45.35
N GLU A 163 40.19 3.99 46.47
CA GLU A 163 40.31 5.13 47.39
C GLU A 163 41.68 5.18 48.09
N GLN A 164 42.20 4.03 48.57
CA GLN A 164 43.51 4.00 49.22
C GLN A 164 44.69 4.33 48.30
N ARG A 165 44.53 4.18 46.99
CA ARG A 165 45.55 4.53 46.00
C ARG A 165 45.50 5.99 45.55
N ALA A 166 44.43 6.71 45.90
CA ALA A 166 44.28 8.14 45.63
C ALA A 166 44.77 9.02 46.80
N GLU A 167 44.94 8.45 48.00
CA GLU A 167 45.36 9.18 49.22
C GLU A 167 46.83 8.94 49.64
N ALA A 168 47.66 8.33 48.78
CA ALA A 168 49.12 8.19 48.98
C ALA A 168 49.89 8.83 47.81
#